data_AF-A0A7Y7M9F4-F1
#
_entry.id   AF-A0A7Y7M9F4-F1
#
_cell.length_a   1.000
_cell.length_b   1.000
_cell.length_c   1.000
_cell.angle_alpha   90.00
_cell.angle_beta   90.00
_cell.angle_gamma   90.00
#
_symmetry.space_group_name_H-M   'P 1'
#
loop_
_entity.id
_entity.type
_entity.pdbx_description
1 polymer ?
#
loop_
_entity_poly.entity_id
_entity_poly.type
_entity_poly.pdbx_seq_one_letter_code
_entity_poly.pdbx_strand_id
1 'polypeptide(L)'
;MTSRQVLAWGLTCFSLSPAFAQSAPEAVRPEVSVASEEQQARRQGEDGVAIQRARPTLSDGLNGVMIDRTMTMIGKTFFRQFSQQRLDSPAIRNTSLSIHERPSARWGSLIWITEGNNVLYEATLPPRLNDVDMYASAAVSSVSDQFLRRKVMEALRNDPDMASDEF
;
A
#
# COMPACT_ATOMS: atom_id res chain seq x y z
N MET A 1 -8.23 -8.54 -64.38
CA MET A 1 -8.17 -9.68 -63.43
C MET A 1 -8.24 -9.08 -62.03
N THR A 2 -9.46 -8.93 -61.47
CA THR A 2 -10.02 -9.73 -60.33
C THR A 2 -9.30 -9.39 -59.01
N SER A 3 -9.90 -9.01 -57.88
CA SER A 3 -11.24 -9.21 -57.29
C SER A 3 -11.22 -8.48 -55.91
N ARG A 4 -12.26 -7.73 -55.49
CA ARG A 4 -13.28 -8.11 -54.46
C ARG A 4 -12.75 -8.17 -53.00
N GLN A 5 -13.33 -7.59 -51.93
CA GLN A 5 -14.59 -6.86 -51.69
C GLN A 5 -14.49 -5.99 -50.43
N VAL A 6 -15.28 -4.91 -50.42
CA VAL A 6 -15.83 -4.25 -49.23
C VAL A 6 -17.09 -5.01 -48.83
N LEU A 7 -17.27 -5.37 -47.56
CA LEU A 7 -18.60 -5.75 -47.06
C LEU A 7 -18.74 -5.33 -45.58
N ALA A 8 -19.44 -4.22 -45.40
CA ALA A 8 -20.02 -3.81 -44.14
C ALA A 8 -21.37 -4.51 -43.97
N TRP A 9 -21.56 -5.26 -42.89
CA TRP A 9 -22.88 -5.73 -42.45
C TRP A 9 -23.00 -5.42 -40.95
N GLY A 10 -24.00 -4.61 -40.61
CA GLY A 10 -24.32 -4.25 -39.26
C GLY A 10 -25.40 -5.16 -38.64
N LEU A 11 -25.63 -4.85 -37.36
CA LEU A 11 -26.88 -5.00 -36.60
C LEU A 11 -27.35 -6.42 -36.24
N THR A 12 -27.27 -6.76 -34.95
CA THR A 12 -28.35 -7.40 -34.15
C THR A 12 -27.85 -7.51 -32.70
N CYS A 13 -28.42 -6.77 -31.75
CA CYS A 13 -29.64 -7.02 -30.99
C CYS A 13 -29.43 -7.86 -29.72
N PHE A 14 -29.62 -7.16 -28.61
CA PHE A 14 -30.39 -7.56 -27.43
C PHE A 14 -29.81 -8.61 -26.47
N SER A 15 -29.49 -8.07 -25.29
CA SER A 15 -29.30 -8.73 -24.01
C SER A 15 -30.44 -9.69 -23.64
N LEU A 16 -30.08 -10.90 -23.19
CA LEU A 16 -30.82 -11.62 -22.14
C LEU A 16 -29.94 -12.75 -21.57
N SER A 17 -29.23 -12.47 -20.47
CA SER A 17 -28.60 -13.52 -19.66
C SER A 17 -29.60 -14.02 -18.62
N PRO A 18 -29.91 -15.33 -18.56
CA PRO A 18 -30.71 -15.86 -17.48
C PRO A 18 -29.86 -16.17 -16.24
N ALA A 19 -30.40 -15.76 -15.11
CA ALA A 19 -30.46 -16.47 -13.84
C ALA A 19 -29.16 -17.02 -13.24
N PHE A 20 -28.65 -16.22 -12.31
CA PHE A 20 -27.93 -16.59 -11.11
C PHE A 20 -28.54 -17.85 -10.44
N ALA A 21 -27.75 -18.94 -10.37
CA ALA A 21 -28.03 -20.09 -9.52
C ALA A 21 -26.71 -20.62 -8.95
N GLN A 22 -26.10 -19.85 -8.06
CA GLN A 22 -25.04 -20.37 -7.19
C GLN A 22 -25.73 -20.85 -5.90
N SER A 23 -25.76 -22.17 -5.71
CA SER A 23 -26.19 -22.84 -4.49
C SER A 23 -25.56 -22.20 -3.25
N ALA A 24 -26.37 -21.92 -2.24
CA ALA A 24 -25.96 -21.40 -0.95
C ALA A 24 -24.87 -22.30 -0.31
N PRO A 25 -23.84 -21.72 0.33
CA PRO A 25 -23.01 -22.50 1.23
C PRO A 25 -23.81 -22.81 2.49
N GLU A 26 -24.02 -24.10 2.73
CA GLU A 26 -24.45 -24.68 4.01
C GLU A 26 -23.69 -24.00 5.16
N ALA A 27 -24.42 -23.33 6.05
CA ALA A 27 -23.84 -22.73 7.23
C ALA A 27 -23.36 -23.84 8.18
N VAL A 28 -22.07 -24.17 8.09
CA VAL A 28 -21.37 -24.98 9.08
C VAL A 28 -21.44 -24.24 10.42
N ARG A 29 -22.33 -24.67 11.29
CA ARG A 29 -22.34 -24.26 12.70
C ARG A 29 -21.06 -24.82 13.33
N PRO A 30 -20.18 -24.00 13.92
CA PRO A 30 -19.10 -24.57 14.73
C PRO A 30 -19.75 -25.16 15.97
N GLU A 31 -19.74 -26.48 16.06
CA GLU A 31 -19.95 -27.20 17.30
C GLU A 31 -18.80 -26.82 18.23
N VAL A 32 -19.07 -25.92 19.17
CA VAL A 32 -18.15 -25.61 20.27
C VAL A 32 -18.14 -26.83 21.18
N SER A 33 -17.20 -27.73 20.91
CA SER A 33 -16.82 -28.81 21.79
C SER A 33 -16.03 -28.23 22.96
N VAL A 34 -16.75 -27.85 24.03
CA VAL A 34 -16.14 -27.62 25.33
C VAL A 34 -15.82 -28.99 25.91
N ALA A 35 -14.61 -29.47 25.65
CA ALA A 35 -14.07 -30.65 26.30
C ALA A 35 -12.58 -30.45 26.64
N SER A 36 -12.35 -30.29 27.95
CA SER A 36 -11.17 -30.75 28.68
C SER A 36 -9.93 -29.85 28.71
N GLU A 37 -10.07 -28.67 29.32
CA GLU A 37 -8.96 -27.99 30.00
C GLU A 37 -8.72 -28.64 31.38
N GLU A 38 -8.10 -29.81 31.42
CA GLU A 38 -7.55 -30.38 32.67
C GLU A 38 -6.66 -31.57 32.31
N GLN A 39 -5.41 -31.32 31.88
CA GLN A 39 -4.27 -32.26 31.94
C GLN A 39 -3.03 -31.72 31.20
N GLN A 40 -2.53 -30.54 31.59
CA GLN A 40 -1.14 -30.15 31.30
C GLN A 40 -0.47 -29.52 32.52
N ALA A 41 -0.66 -30.15 33.68
CA ALA A 41 0.27 -30.01 34.80
C ALA A 41 1.08 -31.31 34.89
N ARG A 42 2.41 -31.18 34.91
CA ARG A 42 3.45 -32.24 34.95
C ARG A 42 4.02 -32.69 33.60
N ARG A 43 4.74 -31.78 32.93
CA ARG A 43 6.08 -32.06 32.37
C ARG A 43 6.94 -30.80 32.50
N GLN A 44 7.49 -30.57 33.69
CA GLN A 44 8.67 -29.72 33.82
C GLN A 44 9.85 -30.56 33.34
N GLY A 45 10.29 -30.31 32.11
CA GLY A 45 11.67 -30.55 31.72
C GLY A 45 12.42 -29.26 32.00
N GLU A 46 13.33 -29.31 32.96
CA GLU A 46 14.36 -28.30 33.18
C GLU A 46 15.16 -28.09 31.87
N ASP A 47 15.53 -26.84 31.58
CA ASP A 47 16.42 -26.40 30.48
C ASP A 47 15.79 -26.00 29.13
N GLY A 48 14.57 -25.46 29.14
CA GLY A 48 14.02 -24.74 27.98
C GLY A 48 14.28 -23.23 28.04
N VAL A 49 15.10 -22.68 27.14
CA VAL A 49 15.14 -21.22 26.90
C VAL A 49 13.71 -20.76 26.63
N ALA A 50 13.18 -19.91 27.50
CA ALA A 50 11.85 -19.33 27.33
C ALA A 50 11.84 -18.50 26.05
N ILE A 51 11.42 -19.09 24.94
CA ILE A 51 11.08 -18.37 23.73
C ILE A 51 9.84 -17.54 24.09
N GLN A 52 10.09 -16.32 24.54
CA GLN A 52 9.06 -15.31 24.71
C GLN A 52 8.43 -15.13 23.34
N ARG A 53 7.28 -15.78 23.16
CA ARG A 53 6.44 -15.61 21.97
C ARG A 53 6.16 -14.13 21.87
N ALA A 54 6.84 -13.44 20.95
CA ALA A 54 6.67 -12.02 20.73
C ALA A 54 5.18 -11.78 20.53
N ARG A 55 4.57 -11.07 21.49
CA ARG A 55 3.17 -10.66 21.37
C ARG A 55 3.13 -9.75 20.14
N PRO A 56 2.32 -10.04 19.11
CA PRO A 56 2.20 -9.13 17.98
C PRO A 56 1.78 -7.77 18.54
N THR A 57 2.64 -6.77 18.36
CA THR A 57 2.32 -5.39 18.73
C THR A 57 1.24 -4.89 17.78
N LEU A 58 0.39 -3.97 18.24
CA LEU A 58 -0.71 -3.41 17.43
C LEU A 58 -0.21 -2.79 16.09
N SER A 59 1.08 -2.46 16.01
CA SER A 59 1.77 -1.97 14.81
C SER A 59 1.93 -3.00 13.68
N ASP A 60 1.92 -4.31 13.99
CA ASP A 60 2.25 -5.38 13.03
C ASP A 60 1.15 -5.59 11.97
N GLY A 61 -0.08 -5.11 12.24
CA GLY A 61 -1.21 -5.13 11.31
C GLY A 61 -1.71 -3.76 10.84
N LEU A 62 -1.19 -2.66 11.40
CA LEU A 62 -1.68 -1.31 11.08
C LEU A 62 -0.86 -0.72 9.93
N ASN A 63 -1.40 -0.83 8.70
CA ASN A 63 -0.89 -0.06 7.57
C ASN A 63 -1.06 1.43 7.85
N GLY A 64 -0.04 2.24 7.52
CA GLY A 64 -0.09 3.68 7.76
C GLY A 64 -1.22 4.34 6.96
N VAL A 65 -1.74 5.48 7.41
CA VAL A 65 -2.86 6.16 6.73
C VAL A 65 -2.39 6.80 5.41
N MET A 66 -3.14 6.59 4.33
CA MET A 66 -2.93 7.28 3.04
C MET A 66 -4.03 8.31 2.83
N ILE A 67 -3.66 9.58 2.66
CA ILE A 67 -4.60 10.67 2.39
C ILE A 67 -4.49 11.06 0.91
N ASP A 68 -5.60 10.94 0.20
CA ASP A 68 -5.73 11.33 -1.20
C ASP A 68 -6.21 12.79 -1.31
N ARG A 69 -5.34 13.70 -1.74
CA ARG A 69 -5.69 15.07 -2.13
C ARG A 69 -5.47 15.31 -3.62
N THR A 70 -5.62 14.26 -4.43
CA THR A 70 -5.63 14.35 -5.89
C THR A 70 -7.05 14.64 -6.40
N MET A 71 -7.17 15.24 -7.57
CA MET A 71 -8.43 15.58 -8.23
C MET A 71 -8.51 15.16 -9.70
N THR A 72 -7.41 15.04 -10.44
CA THR A 72 -7.47 14.61 -11.85
C THR A 72 -7.43 13.09 -11.98
N MET A 73 -7.80 12.57 -13.16
CA MET A 73 -7.67 11.15 -13.47
C MET A 73 -6.22 10.64 -13.35
N ILE A 74 -5.24 11.45 -13.76
CA ILE A 74 -3.83 11.09 -13.67
C ILE A 74 -3.39 11.05 -12.21
N GLY A 75 -3.76 12.05 -11.41
CA GLY A 75 -3.48 12.08 -9.97
C GLY A 75 -4.11 10.90 -9.24
N LYS A 76 -5.38 10.58 -9.52
CA LYS A 76 -6.06 9.41 -8.93
C LYS A 76 -5.42 8.09 -9.32
N THR A 77 -4.92 7.98 -10.55
CA THR A 77 -4.21 6.80 -11.03
C THR A 77 -2.87 6.66 -10.32
N PHE A 78 -2.13 7.75 -10.18
CA PHE A 78 -0.87 7.80 -9.43
C PHE A 78 -1.08 7.40 -7.97
N PHE A 79 -2.09 7.98 -7.31
CA PHE A 79 -2.42 7.65 -5.92
C PHE A 79 -2.68 6.15 -5.75
N ARG A 80 -3.44 5.54 -6.66
CA ARG A 80 -3.75 4.11 -6.63
C ARG A 80 -2.50 3.26 -6.80
N GLN A 81 -1.67 3.54 -7.81
CA GLN A 81 -0.45 2.77 -8.08
C GLN A 81 0.56 2.91 -6.94
N PHE A 82 0.81 4.14 -6.47
CA PHE A 82 1.68 4.38 -5.33
C PHE A 82 1.19 3.66 -4.07
N SER A 83 -0.13 3.71 -3.78
CA SER A 83 -0.71 3.05 -2.59
C SER A 83 -0.58 1.53 -2.63
N GLN A 84 -0.58 0.92 -3.83
CA GLN A 84 -0.35 -0.51 -4.01
C GLN A 84 1.14 -0.83 -3.85
N GLN A 85 2.00 -0.17 -4.64
CA GLN A 85 3.43 -0.43 -4.67
C GLN A 85 4.12 -0.14 -3.33
N ARG A 86 3.64 0.83 -2.53
CA ARG A 86 4.25 1.13 -1.22
C ARG A 86 4.16 -0.03 -0.22
N LEU A 87 3.20 -0.95 -0.39
CA LEU A 87 3.02 -2.08 0.53
C LEU A 87 4.23 -3.01 0.51
N ASP A 88 4.93 -3.06 -0.62
CA ASP A 88 6.14 -3.85 -0.81
C ASP A 88 7.36 -3.22 -0.13
N SER A 89 7.30 -1.93 0.24
CA SER A 89 8.38 -1.23 0.96
C SER A 89 8.16 -1.28 2.48
N PRO A 90 9.01 -2.00 3.25
CA PRO A 90 8.89 -2.06 4.71
C PRO A 90 9.07 -0.70 5.39
N ALA A 91 9.82 0.21 4.76
CA ALA A 91 10.14 1.51 5.35
C ALA A 91 8.93 2.45 5.40
N ILE A 92 8.02 2.36 4.42
CA ILE A 92 6.93 3.34 4.27
C ILE A 92 5.53 2.72 4.31
N ARG A 93 5.40 1.39 4.33
CA ARG A 93 4.10 0.68 4.43
C ARG A 93 3.30 1.09 5.67
N ASN A 94 3.97 1.29 6.80
CA ASN A 94 3.35 1.65 8.08
C ASN A 94 3.35 3.16 8.34
N THR A 95 3.76 3.98 7.37
CA THR A 95 3.89 5.44 7.51
C THR A 95 2.66 6.16 6.99
N SER A 96 2.25 7.23 7.69
CA SER A 96 1.13 8.08 7.25
C SER A 96 1.61 9.10 6.21
N LEU A 97 1.07 9.03 5.00
CA LEU A 97 1.46 9.90 3.89
C LEU A 97 0.24 10.62 3.30
N SER A 98 0.44 11.85 2.84
CA SER A 98 -0.54 12.58 2.03
C SER A 98 0.01 12.86 0.65
N ILE A 99 -0.76 12.53 -0.39
CA ILE A 99 -0.44 12.85 -1.78
C ILE A 99 -1.31 14.03 -2.20
N HIS A 100 -0.67 15.09 -2.67
CA HIS A 100 -1.33 16.33 -3.09
C HIS A 100 -1.13 16.55 -4.58
N GLU A 101 -2.09 17.24 -5.19
CA GLU A 101 -2.08 17.53 -6.62
C GLU A 101 -2.35 19.00 -6.90
N ARG A 102 -1.62 19.55 -7.86
CA ARG A 102 -1.93 20.82 -8.53
C ARG A 102 -1.97 20.62 -10.06
N PRO A 103 -3.17 20.56 -10.65
CA PRO A 103 -3.37 20.43 -12.09
C PRO A 103 -2.93 21.67 -12.85
N SER A 104 -2.36 21.44 -14.04
CA SER A 104 -1.94 22.44 -14.99
C SER A 104 -2.28 22.01 -16.41
N ALA A 105 -3.04 22.83 -17.13
CA ALA A 105 -3.39 22.53 -18.52
C ALA A 105 -2.17 22.47 -19.45
N ARG A 106 -1.07 23.17 -19.13
CA ARG A 106 0.12 23.25 -19.98
C ARG A 106 1.14 22.15 -19.73
N TRP A 107 1.31 21.76 -18.47
CA TRP A 107 2.43 20.89 -18.05
C TRP A 107 1.97 19.53 -17.51
N GLY A 108 0.67 19.31 -17.36
CA GLY A 108 0.12 18.11 -16.73
C GLY A 108 -0.19 18.36 -15.27
N SER A 109 0.22 17.49 -14.36
CA SER A 109 -0.14 17.62 -12.94
C SER A 109 1.07 17.58 -12.01
N LEU A 110 1.26 18.62 -11.22
CA LEU A 110 2.29 18.62 -10.18
C LEU A 110 1.78 17.81 -8.98
N ILE A 111 2.49 16.75 -8.64
CA ILE A 111 2.21 15.90 -7.49
C ILE A 111 3.34 16.03 -6.48
N TRP A 112 2.98 16.13 -5.20
CA TRP A 112 3.95 16.03 -4.11
C TRP A 112 3.43 15.15 -2.98
N ILE A 113 4.35 14.45 -2.32
CA ILE A 113 4.05 13.51 -1.23
C ILE A 113 4.63 14.06 0.05
N THR A 114 3.84 14.00 1.13
CA THR A 114 4.21 14.55 2.44
C THR A 114 4.04 13.54 3.55
N GLU A 115 4.95 13.57 4.52
CA GLU A 115 4.74 13.03 5.86
C GLU A 115 4.60 14.22 6.83
N GLY A 116 3.39 14.45 7.32
CA GLY A 116 3.07 15.65 8.09
C GLY A 116 3.36 16.92 7.27
N ASN A 117 4.33 17.72 7.71
CA ASN A 117 4.76 18.95 7.03
C ASN A 117 5.98 18.77 6.12
N ASN A 118 6.56 17.57 6.05
CA ASN A 118 7.78 17.31 5.29
C ASN A 118 7.45 16.78 3.90
N VAL A 119 7.94 17.45 2.85
CA VAL A 119 7.84 16.97 1.46
C VAL A 119 8.93 15.91 1.23
N LEU A 120 8.51 14.74 0.74
CA LEU A 120 9.39 13.58 0.49
C LEU A 120 9.64 13.32 -0.99
N TYR A 121 8.75 13.83 -1.84
CA TYR A 121 8.81 13.65 -3.27
C TYR A 121 7.99 14.74 -3.95
N GLU A 122 8.45 15.21 -5.10
CA GLU A 122 7.74 16.13 -5.97
C GLU A 122 8.07 15.80 -7.42
N ALA A 123 7.04 15.71 -8.27
CA ALA A 123 7.22 15.53 -9.71
C ALA A 123 6.02 16.08 -10.50
N THR A 124 6.28 16.47 -11.75
CA THR A 124 5.23 16.83 -12.70
C THR A 124 4.89 15.61 -13.55
N LEU A 125 3.66 15.13 -13.46
CA LEU A 125 3.15 14.03 -14.25
C LEU A 125 2.65 14.58 -15.59
N PRO A 126 3.16 14.09 -16.74
CA PRO A 126 2.66 14.49 -18.04
C PRO A 126 1.19 14.06 -18.23
N PRO A 127 0.45 14.64 -19.20
CA PRO A 127 -0.94 14.30 -19.48
C PRO A 127 -1.12 12.89 -20.13
N ARG A 128 -0.25 11.93 -19.82
CA ARG A 128 -0.18 10.59 -20.41
C ARG A 128 -0.30 9.55 -19.30
N LEU A 129 -1.36 8.73 -19.35
CA LEU A 129 -1.63 7.71 -18.33
C LEU A 129 -0.61 6.56 -18.33
N ASN A 130 -0.03 6.23 -19.48
CA ASN A 130 0.92 5.11 -19.60
C ASN A 130 2.21 5.31 -18.78
N ASP A 131 2.57 6.56 -18.50
CA ASP A 131 3.81 6.87 -17.78
C ASP A 131 3.62 6.83 -16.25
N VAL A 132 2.37 6.81 -15.76
CA VAL A 132 2.05 7.00 -14.33
C VAL A 132 2.67 5.92 -13.44
N ASP A 133 2.77 4.68 -13.95
CA ASP A 133 3.34 3.55 -13.19
C ASP A 133 4.83 3.74 -12.90
N MET A 134 5.56 4.28 -13.87
CA MET A 134 6.97 4.64 -13.73
C MET A 134 7.14 5.77 -12.70
N TYR A 135 6.29 6.80 -12.74
CA TYR A 135 6.33 7.87 -11.73
C TYR A 135 6.00 7.35 -10.34
N ALA A 136 5.01 6.46 -10.21
CA ALA A 136 4.65 5.85 -8.93
C ALA A 136 5.81 5.00 -8.36
N SER A 137 6.47 4.21 -9.21
CA SER A 137 7.61 3.38 -8.82
C SER A 137 8.80 4.23 -8.36
N ALA A 138 9.13 5.27 -9.12
CA ALA A 138 10.18 6.23 -8.76
C ALA A 138 9.84 6.96 -7.45
N ALA A 139 8.59 7.33 -7.24
CA ALA A 139 8.13 7.96 -6.01
C ALA A 139 8.28 7.03 -4.80
N VAL A 140 7.92 5.75 -4.91
CA VAL A 140 8.08 4.77 -3.81
C VAL A 140 9.55 4.68 -3.38
N SER A 141 10.48 4.54 -4.34
CA SER A 141 11.92 4.51 -4.03
C SER A 141 12.37 5.80 -3.36
N SER A 142 12.04 6.95 -3.96
CA SER A 142 12.50 8.25 -3.46
C SER A 142 11.94 8.57 -2.06
N VAL A 143 10.66 8.32 -1.83
CA VAL A 143 10.01 8.53 -0.53
C VAL A 143 10.63 7.61 0.52
N SER A 144 10.89 6.35 0.18
CA SER A 144 11.54 5.38 1.07
C SER A 144 12.93 5.84 1.49
N ASP A 145 13.76 6.23 0.52
CA ASP A 145 15.13 6.69 0.77
C ASP A 145 15.16 7.98 1.60
N GLN A 146 14.31 8.96 1.27
CA GLN A 146 14.23 10.20 2.04
C GLN A 146 13.70 9.99 3.45
N PHE A 147 12.72 9.10 3.63
CA PHE A 147 12.18 8.74 4.93
C PHE A 147 13.26 8.07 5.80
N LEU A 148 13.93 7.04 5.29
CA LEU A 148 15.00 6.32 5.98
C LEU A 148 16.14 7.26 6.37
N ARG A 149 16.61 8.06 5.42
CA ARG A 149 17.69 9.03 5.66
C ARG A 149 17.32 10.00 6.78
N ARG A 150 16.09 10.54 6.76
CA ARG A 150 15.63 11.43 7.84
C ARG A 150 15.59 10.71 9.18
N LYS A 151 15.06 9.49 9.23
CA LYS A 151 14.96 8.72 10.48
C LYS A 151 16.31 8.40 11.09
N VAL A 152 17.30 8.06 10.27
CA VAL A 152 18.69 7.90 10.73
C VAL A 152 19.23 9.21 11.30
N MET A 153 19.06 10.33 10.60
CA MET A 153 19.54 11.64 11.08
C MET A 153 18.82 12.09 12.37
N GLU A 154 17.53 11.77 12.52
CA GLU A 154 16.75 12.04 13.73
C GLU A 154 17.25 11.20 14.91
N ALA A 155 17.52 9.91 14.69
CA ALA A 155 18.07 9.03 15.72
C ALA A 155 19.46 9.46 16.18
N LEU A 156 20.35 9.85 15.26
CA LEU A 156 21.70 10.34 15.58
C LEU A 156 21.68 11.65 16.39
N ARG A 157 20.70 12.52 16.14
CA ARG A 157 20.57 13.79 16.88
C ARG A 157 20.02 13.62 18.30
N ASN A 158 19.19 12.61 18.50
CA ASN A 158 18.56 12.31 19.77
C ASN A 158 19.40 11.36 20.65
N ASP A 159 20.63 11.02 20.25
CA ASP A 159 21.52 10.16 21.03
C ASP A 159 22.22 10.98 22.13
N PRO A 160 21.82 10.83 23.42
CA PRO A 160 22.40 11.58 24.53
C PRO A 160 23.85 11.17 24.83
N ASP A 161 24.31 10.02 24.34
CA ASP A 161 25.66 9.52 24.58
C ASP A 161 26.73 10.27 23.76
N MET A 162 26.31 11.07 22.76
CA MET A 162 27.20 11.98 22.01
C MET A 162 27.42 13.33 22.71
N ALA A 163 26.76 13.61 23.84
CA ALA A 163 26.76 14.92 24.50
C ALA A 163 27.85 15.09 25.59
N SER A 164 28.69 14.08 25.84
CA SER A 164 29.57 14.08 27.03
C SER A 164 31.08 14.16 26.76
N ASP A 165 31.53 14.34 25.52
CA ASP A 165 32.96 14.54 25.19
C ASP A 165 33.28 16.03 25.03
N GLU A 166 33.25 16.77 26.14
CA GLU A 166 33.72 18.15 26.22
C GLU A 166 34.84 18.24 27.28
N PHE A 167 35.97 18.85 26.89
CA PHE A 167 37.22 19.02 27.65
C PHE A 167 37.14 20.10 28.75
#